data_AF-A0A7S1VZ25-F1
#
_entry.id   AF-A0A7S1VZ25-F1
#
_cell.length_a   1.000
_cell.length_b   1.000
_cell.length_c   1.000
_cell.angle_alpha   90.00
_cell.angle_beta   90.00
_cell.angle_gamma   90.00
#
_symmetry.space_group_name_H-M   'P 1'
#
loop_
_entity.id
_entity.type
_entity.pdbx_description
1 polymer ?
#
loop_
_entity_poly.entity_id
_entity_poly.type
_entity_poly.pdbx_seq_one_letter_code
_entity_poly.pdbx_strand_id
1 'polypeptide(L)'
;MNPYGVDAVLPAVLKVLQRREKTDVKVGALRLLALMRDEDTIRPLARKLDDIVPCVVDMLGDVKKDVRTAARETAKAVFECARNRDLEPYLGDIIDALTSQEKIPGCVSQLSEIVFVQP
;
A
#
# COMPACT_ATOMS: atom_id res chain seq x y z
N MET A 1 12.94 -13.49 0.79
CA MET A 1 13.89 -12.42 1.23
C MET A 1 14.12 -12.56 2.74
N ASN A 2 15.30 -12.22 3.30
CA ASN A 2 15.52 -12.37 4.75
C ASN A 2 14.68 -11.34 5.54
N PRO A 3 13.88 -11.73 6.55
CA PRO A 3 13.07 -10.83 7.36
C PRO A 3 13.84 -9.63 7.97
N TYR A 4 15.11 -9.82 8.35
CA TYR A 4 15.94 -8.73 8.89
C TYR A 4 16.41 -7.73 7.82
N GLY A 5 16.37 -8.11 6.54
CA GLY A 5 16.71 -7.24 5.41
C GLY A 5 15.64 -6.18 5.15
N VAL A 6 14.40 -6.41 5.59
CA VAL A 6 13.30 -5.44 5.43
C VAL A 6 13.62 -4.16 6.18
N ASP A 7 14.08 -4.24 7.43
CA ASP A 7 14.39 -3.07 8.24
C ASP A 7 15.54 -2.22 7.67
N ALA A 8 16.47 -2.84 6.95
CA ALA A 8 17.58 -2.14 6.30
C ALA A 8 17.16 -1.48 4.97
N VAL A 9 16.33 -2.16 4.17
CA VAL A 9 15.97 -1.72 2.81
C VAL A 9 14.79 -0.76 2.82
N LEU A 10 13.79 -0.98 3.68
CA LEU A 10 12.56 -0.22 3.70
C LEU A 10 12.77 1.30 3.88
N PRO A 11 13.63 1.79 4.81
CA PRO A 11 13.84 3.23 4.98
C PRO A 11 14.45 3.89 3.73
N ALA A 12 15.33 3.17 3.03
CA ALA A 12 15.94 3.66 1.80
C ALA A 12 14.89 3.79 0.68
N VAL A 13 14.01 2.80 0.55
CA VAL A 13 12.91 2.81 -0.44
C VAL A 13 11.93 3.94 -0.16
N LEU A 14 11.48 4.11 1.08
CA LEU A 14 10.56 5.19 1.47
C LEU A 14 11.18 6.57 1.24
N LYS A 15 12.47 6.73 1.53
CA LYS A 15 13.19 7.99 1.28
C LYS A 15 13.30 8.32 -0.21
N VAL A 16 13.41 7.33 -1.07
CA VAL A 16 13.39 7.51 -2.53
C VAL A 16 12.00 7.94 -3.01
N LEU A 17 10.93 7.38 -2.45
CA LEU A 17 9.55 7.74 -2.78
C LEU A 17 9.18 9.16 -2.32
N GLN A 18 9.70 9.60 -1.16
CA GLN A 18 9.49 10.95 -0.63
C GLN A 18 10.27 12.04 -1.38
N ARG A 19 11.35 11.67 -2.07
CA ARG A 19 12.16 12.63 -2.84
C ARG A 19 11.52 12.94 -4.19
N ARG A 20 11.81 14.14 -4.71
CA ARG A 20 11.54 14.49 -6.12
C ARG A 20 12.54 13.78 -7.04
N GLU A 21 12.34 12.47 -7.20
CA GLU A 21 13.11 11.64 -8.12
C GLU A 21 12.39 11.48 -9.46
N LYS A 22 13.13 10.97 -10.45
CA LYS A 22 12.56 10.59 -11.74
C LYS A 22 11.45 9.55 -11.54
N THR A 23 10.43 9.67 -12.38
CA THR A 23 9.24 8.82 -12.38
C THR A 23 9.58 7.34 -12.47
N ASP A 24 10.56 6.98 -13.29
CA ASP A 24 10.99 5.58 -13.48
C ASP A 24 11.59 5.00 -12.19
N VAL A 25 12.30 5.83 -11.42
CA VAL A 25 12.87 5.43 -10.12
C VAL A 25 11.76 5.21 -9.10
N LYS A 26 10.73 6.07 -9.08
CA LYS A 26 9.55 5.87 -8.22
C LYS A 26 8.81 4.57 -8.56
N VAL A 27 8.60 4.30 -9.85
CA VAL A 27 7.96 3.05 -10.30
C VAL A 27 8.80 1.83 -9.90
N GLY A 28 10.12 1.89 -10.06
CA GLY A 28 11.03 0.85 -9.60
C GLY A 28 10.96 0.62 -8.09
N ALA A 29 10.94 1.69 -7.30
CA ALA A 29 10.82 1.62 -5.84
C ALA A 29 9.49 1.01 -5.39
N LEU A 30 8.38 1.38 -6.02
CA LEU A 30 7.05 0.81 -5.78
C LEU A 30 7.01 -0.69 -6.10
N ARG A 31 7.52 -1.08 -7.28
CA ARG A 31 7.62 -2.49 -7.67
C ARG A 31 8.50 -3.31 -6.72
N LEU A 32 9.61 -2.74 -6.26
CA LEU A 32 10.47 -3.39 -5.29
C LEU A 32 9.72 -3.60 -3.97
N LEU A 33 8.94 -2.62 -3.51
CA LEU A 33 8.12 -2.74 -2.31
C LEU A 33 7.03 -3.81 -2.45
N ALA A 34 6.41 -3.93 -3.64
CA ALA A 34 5.47 -5.01 -3.94
C ALA A 34 6.15 -6.39 -3.95
N LEU A 35 7.38 -6.50 -4.47
CA LEU A 35 8.17 -7.74 -4.46
C LEU A 35 8.69 -8.11 -3.07
N MET A 36 8.84 -7.13 -2.17
CA MET A 36 9.19 -7.37 -0.78
C MET A 36 8.07 -8.04 0.01
N ARG A 37 6.86 -8.17 -0.54
CA ARG A 37 5.77 -8.94 0.05
C ARG A 37 6.01 -10.42 -0.21
N ASP A 38 6.78 -11.05 0.67
CA ASP A 38 7.09 -12.49 0.67
C ASP A 38 6.60 -13.14 1.98
N GLU A 39 6.36 -14.46 2.01
CA GLU A 39 5.81 -15.13 3.19
C GLU A 39 6.67 -14.93 4.45
N ASP A 40 8.00 -14.92 4.28
CA ASP A 40 8.96 -14.72 5.37
C ASP A 40 9.04 -13.27 5.86
N THR A 41 8.61 -12.31 5.05
CA THR A 41 8.78 -10.87 5.29
C THR A 41 7.46 -10.15 5.57
N ILE A 42 6.33 -10.82 5.40
CA ILE A 42 5.00 -10.25 5.62
C ILE A 42 4.81 -9.74 7.06
N ARG A 43 5.35 -10.45 8.06
CA ARG A 43 5.25 -10.05 9.47
C ARG A 43 6.02 -8.76 9.79
N PRO A 44 7.32 -8.63 9.44
CA PRO A 44 8.03 -7.37 9.65
C PRO A 44 7.45 -6.23 8.80
N LEU A 45 6.99 -6.50 7.57
CA LEU A 45 6.35 -5.49 6.74
C LEU A 45 5.03 -5.00 7.32
N ALA A 46 4.20 -5.90 7.86
CA ALA A 46 2.94 -5.56 8.54
C ALA A 46 3.14 -4.63 9.75
N ARG A 47 4.24 -4.79 10.49
CA ARG A 47 4.59 -3.91 11.63
C ARG A 47 4.99 -2.49 11.20
N LYS A 48 5.27 -2.28 9.92
CA LYS A 48 5.72 -1.02 9.35
C LYS A 48 4.67 -0.39 8.42
N LEU A 49 3.43 -0.91 8.43
CA LEU A 49 2.35 -0.38 7.61
C LEU A 49 2.10 1.11 7.88
N ASP A 50 2.24 1.55 9.13
CA ASP A 50 2.05 2.94 9.54
C ASP A 50 2.99 3.90 8.78
N ASP A 51 4.21 3.46 8.46
CA ASP A 51 5.20 4.24 7.69
C ASP A 51 4.99 4.08 6.17
N ILE A 52 4.59 2.89 5.72
CA ILE A 52 4.48 2.54 4.30
C ILE A 52 3.23 3.13 3.67
N VAL A 53 2.08 2.97 4.32
CA VAL A 53 0.77 3.32 3.77
C VAL A 53 0.70 4.80 3.38
N PRO A 54 1.10 5.77 4.23
CA PRO A 54 1.09 7.18 3.84
C PRO A 54 1.94 7.46 2.59
N CYS A 55 3.14 6.88 2.51
CA CYS A 55 4.00 7.05 1.33
C CYS A 55 3.41 6.48 0.04
N VAL A 56 2.73 5.33 0.12
CA VAL A 56 2.09 4.73 -1.05
C VAL A 56 0.84 5.52 -1.47
N VAL A 57 0.07 6.02 -0.50
CA VAL A 57 -1.12 6.86 -0.76
C VAL A 57 -0.73 8.17 -1.44
N ASP A 58 0.36 8.81 -1.03
CA ASP A 58 0.88 10.01 -1.69
C ASP A 58 1.20 9.74 -3.18
N MET A 59 1.67 8.53 -3.51
CA MET A 59 1.98 8.15 -4.89
C MET A 59 0.73 7.82 -5.73
N LEU A 60 -0.40 7.47 -5.10
CA LEU A 60 -1.69 7.33 -5.81
C LEU A 60 -2.17 8.67 -6.38
N GLY A 61 -1.78 9.78 -5.76
CA GLY A 61 -2.05 11.15 -6.21
C GLY A 61 -1.05 11.72 -7.24
N ASP A 62 -0.06 10.94 -7.72
CA ASP A 62 0.94 11.45 -8.65
C ASP A 62 0.32 11.80 -10.03
N VAL A 63 0.86 12.82 -10.71
CA VAL A 63 0.36 13.34 -11.98
C VAL A 63 0.52 12.33 -13.12
N LYS A 64 1.51 11.44 -13.04
CA LYS A 64 1.81 10.47 -14.09
C LYS A 64 1.06 9.16 -13.92
N LYS A 65 0.43 8.69 -15.01
CA LYS A 65 -0.35 7.45 -15.06
C LYS A 65 0.47 6.24 -14.62
N ASP A 66 1.73 6.14 -15.06
CA ASP A 66 2.58 4.98 -14.78
C ASP A 66 2.87 4.81 -13.28
N VAL A 67 3.06 5.93 -12.56
CA VAL A 67 3.25 5.91 -11.10
C VAL A 67 1.97 5.49 -10.41
N ARG A 68 0.82 6.02 -10.84
CA ARG A 68 -0.47 5.66 -10.23
C ARG A 68 -0.79 4.18 -10.39
N THR A 69 -0.53 3.61 -11.56
CA THR A 69 -0.75 2.16 -11.80
C THR A 69 0.15 1.33 -10.90
N ALA A 70 1.45 1.65 -10.83
CA ALA A 70 2.39 0.97 -9.94
C ALA A 70 2.04 1.15 -8.45
N ALA A 71 1.60 2.33 -8.05
CA ALA A 71 1.19 2.63 -6.69
C ALA A 71 -0.07 1.84 -6.30
N ARG A 72 -1.02 1.67 -7.22
CA ARG A 72 -2.22 0.86 -7.02
C ARG A 72 -1.92 -0.62 -6.80
N GLU A 73 -1.03 -1.19 -7.63
CA GLU A 73 -0.56 -2.57 -7.44
C GLU A 73 0.17 -2.75 -6.11
N THR A 74 1.02 -1.78 -5.77
CA THR A 74 1.79 -1.79 -4.52
C THR A 74 0.88 -1.63 -3.30
N ALA A 75 -0.10 -0.72 -3.35
CA ALA A 75 -1.07 -0.51 -2.28
C ALA A 75 -1.83 -1.80 -1.97
N LYS A 76 -2.27 -2.52 -3.01
CA LYS A 76 -2.93 -3.81 -2.84
C LYS A 76 -2.03 -4.82 -2.13
N ALA A 77 -0.77 -4.97 -2.59
CA ALA A 77 0.18 -5.89 -1.96
C ALA A 77 0.47 -5.52 -0.49
N VAL A 78 0.57 -4.22 -0.18
CA VAL A 78 0.78 -3.70 1.16
C VAL A 78 -0.42 -3.95 2.06
N PHE A 79 -1.65 -3.70 1.60
CA PHE A 79 -2.84 -3.95 2.40
C PHE A 79 -3.09 -5.44 2.64
N GLU A 80 -2.74 -6.31 1.69
CA GLU A 80 -2.75 -7.77 1.91
C GLU A 80 -1.80 -8.21 3.04
N CYS A 81 -0.76 -7.42 3.36
CA CYS A 81 0.13 -7.74 4.48
C CYS A 81 -0.57 -7.65 5.84
N ALA A 82 -1.68 -6.92 5.94
CA ALA A 82 -2.47 -6.82 7.18
C ALA A 82 -3.18 -8.14 7.52
N ARG A 83 -3.33 -9.08 6.57
CA ARG A 83 -4.03 -10.38 6.74
C ARG A 83 -5.41 -10.26 7.41
N ASN A 84 -6.14 -9.19 7.10
CA ASN A 84 -7.49 -8.99 7.62
C ASN A 84 -8.52 -9.52 6.61
N ARG A 85 -9.08 -10.71 6.90
CA ARG A 85 -10.06 -11.39 6.05
C ARG A 85 -11.35 -10.58 5.84
N ASP A 86 -11.71 -9.73 6.78
CA ASP A 86 -12.90 -8.88 6.66
C ASP A 86 -12.66 -7.71 5.69
N LEU A 87 -11.40 -7.30 5.48
CA LEU A 87 -11.04 -6.17 4.61
C LEU A 87 -10.69 -6.60 3.18
N GLU A 88 -10.29 -7.85 2.95
CA GLU A 88 -9.93 -8.39 1.64
C GLU A 88 -10.93 -8.05 0.50
N PRO A 89 -12.26 -8.23 0.66
CA PRO A 89 -13.20 -7.89 -0.40
C PRO A 89 -13.33 -6.38 -0.67
N TYR A 90 -12.98 -5.53 0.30
CA TYR A 90 -13.12 -4.08 0.21
C TYR A 90 -11.83 -3.34 -0.17
N LEU A 91 -10.69 -4.03 -0.30
CA LEU A 91 -9.40 -3.41 -0.64
C LEU A 91 -9.47 -2.58 -1.94
N GLY A 92 -10.24 -3.05 -2.92
CA GLY A 92 -10.46 -2.31 -4.17
C GLY A 92 -11.16 -0.97 -3.95
N ASP A 93 -12.24 -0.98 -3.16
CA ASP A 93 -13.05 0.20 -2.84
C ASP A 93 -12.26 1.19 -1.98
N ILE A 94 -11.44 0.70 -1.05
CA ILE A 94 -10.54 1.52 -0.23
C ILE A 94 -9.51 2.23 -1.11
N ILE A 95 -8.84 1.52 -2.03
CA ILE A 95 -7.85 2.13 -2.94
C ILE A 95 -8.53 3.15 -3.87
N ASP A 96 -9.75 2.87 -4.31
CA ASP A 96 -10.54 3.79 -5.12
C ASP A 96 -10.94 5.06 -4.35
N ALA A 97 -11.36 4.94 -3.10
CA ALA A 97 -11.66 6.05 -2.21
C ALA A 97 -10.41 6.90 -1.92
N LEU A 98 -9.23 6.29 -1.84
CA LEU A 98 -7.95 6.99 -1.71
C LEU A 98 -7.56 7.78 -2.97
N THR A 99 -8.12 7.42 -4.14
CA THR A 99 -7.82 8.09 -5.41
C THR A 99 -8.85 9.17 -5.77
N SER A 100 -10.11 9.03 -5.34
CA SER A 100 -11.18 9.99 -5.63
C SER A 100 -12.01 10.32 -4.39
N GLN A 101 -12.06 11.61 -4.06
CA GLN A 101 -12.87 12.12 -2.94
C GLN A 101 -14.36 11.81 -3.08
N GLU A 102 -14.87 11.69 -4.31
CA GLU A 102 -16.28 11.37 -4.58
C GLU A 102 -16.66 9.94 -4.15
N LYS A 103 -15.68 9.03 -4.11
CA LYS A 103 -15.90 7.63 -3.73
C LYS A 103 -15.78 7.38 -2.23
N ILE A 104 -15.25 8.34 -1.46
CA ILE A 104 -15.09 8.22 -0.01
C ILE A 104 -16.42 7.92 0.70
N PRO A 105 -17.53 8.64 0.44
CA PRO A 105 -18.80 8.38 1.14
C PRO A 105 -19.34 6.98 0.88
N GLY A 106 -19.20 6.48 -0.35
CA GLY A 106 -19.62 5.11 -0.72
C GLY A 106 -18.80 4.05 0.01
N CYS A 107 -17.48 4.21 0.04
CA CYS A 107 -16.59 3.30 0.77
C CYS A 107 -16.86 3.32 2.28
N VAL A 108 -17.12 4.50 2.88
CA VAL A 108 -17.47 4.62 4.31
C VAL A 108 -18.80 3.91 4.60
N SER A 109 -19.80 4.04 3.72
CA SER A 109 -21.08 3.33 3.87
C SER A 109 -20.88 1.81 3.85
N GLN A 110 -20.14 1.29 2.87
CA GLN A 110 -19.86 -0.14 2.76
C GLN A 110 -19.07 -0.67 3.97
N LEU A 111 -18.08 0.11 4.45
CA LEU A 111 -17.32 -0.21 5.66
C LEU A 111 -18.11 -0.05 6.96
N SER A 112 -19.27 0.61 6.92
CA SER A 112 -20.17 0.69 8.09
C SER A 112 -21.13 -0.49 8.17
N GLU A 113 -21.37 -1.17 7.03
CA GLU A 113 -22.23 -2.36 6.95
C GLU A 113 -21.51 -3.65 7.32
N ILE A 114 -20.17 -3.64 7.38
CA ILE A 114 -19.40 -4.80 7.83
C ILE A 114 -19.62 -5.04 9.33
N VAL A 115 -20.26 -6.16 9.63
CA VAL A 115 -20.30 -6.69 10.99
C VAL A 115 -18.97 -7.41 11.22
N PHE A 116 -18.12 -6.86 12.09
CA PHE A 116 -16.91 -7.55 12.53
C PHE A 116 -17.29 -8.86 13.20
N VAL A 117 -17.04 -9.98 12.53
CA VAL A 117 -17.30 -11.30 13.08
C VAL A 117 -16.18 -11.60 14.08
N GLN A 118 -16.40 -11.25 15.34
CA GLN A 118 -15.48 -11.64 16.41
C GLN A 118 -15.41 -13.18 16.50
N PRO A 119 -14.22 -13.79 16.62
CA PRO A 119 -14.11 -15.16 17.10
C PRO A 119 -14.54 -15.29 18.56
#